data_AF-A0A3D3QMM3-F1
#
_entry.id   AF-A0A3D3QMM3-F1
#
_cell.length_a   1.000
_cell.length_b   1.000
_cell.length_c   1.000
_cell.angle_alpha   90.00
_cell.angle_beta   90.00
_cell.angle_gamma   90.00
#
_symmetry.space_group_name_H-M   'P 1'
#
loop_
_entity.id
_entity.type
_entity.pdbx_description
1 polymer ?
#
loop_
_entity_poly.entity_id
_entity_poly.type
_entity_poly.pdbx_seq_one_letter_code
_entity_poly.pdbx_strand_id
1 'polypeptide(L)'
;MSRRAVFVDRDGTIIVEKGYLGHPDGVEMIDGAVEALGALQAAGFVIVVVTNQAGIAHGFYSREDYQAVALRLVEELEVAG
;
A
#
# COMPACT_ATOMS: atom_id res chain seq x y z
N MET A 1 19.12 -15.57 12.39
CA MET A 1 17.77 -16.18 12.34
C MET A 1 17.06 -15.68 11.09
N SER A 2 16.24 -16.52 10.46
CA SER A 2 15.36 -16.11 9.36
C SER A 2 14.10 -15.40 9.90
N ARG A 3 13.73 -14.26 9.33
CA ARG A 3 12.44 -13.58 9.57
C ARG A 3 11.43 -14.05 8.52
N ARG A 4 10.21 -14.40 8.96
CA ARG A 4 9.11 -14.74 8.06
C ARG A 4 8.56 -13.45 7.45
N ALA A 5 8.18 -13.48 6.18
CA ALA A 5 7.64 -12.31 5.49
C ALA A 5 6.36 -12.70 4.71
N VAL A 6 5.46 -11.73 4.56
CA VAL A 6 4.32 -11.77 3.65
C VAL A 6 4.51 -10.65 2.64
N PHE A 7 4.39 -11.00 1.36
CA PHE A 7 4.40 -10.04 0.26
C PHE A 7 2.95 -9.73 -0.09
N VAL A 8 2.61 -8.45 -0.10
CA VAL A 8 1.25 -7.96 -0.35
C VAL A 8 1.26 -6.98 -1.51
N ASP A 9 0.25 -7.08 -2.37
CA ASP A 9 -0.01 -6.04 -3.37
C ASP A 9 -0.59 -4.79 -2.69
N ARG A 10 -0.56 -3.64 -3.38
CA ARG A 10 -1.11 -2.37 -2.89
C ARG A 10 -2.55 -2.17 -3.36
N ASP A 11 -2.73 -2.06 -4.67
CA ASP A 11 -4.00 -1.69 -5.29
C ASP A 11 -4.93 -2.92 -5.36
N GLY A 12 -6.19 -2.78 -4.93
CA GLY A 12 -7.12 -3.89 -4.82
C GLY A 12 -6.82 -4.88 -3.68
N THR A 13 -5.79 -4.62 -2.87
CA THR A 13 -5.41 -5.46 -1.71
C THR A 13 -5.36 -4.68 -0.40
N ILE A 14 -4.61 -3.57 -0.36
CA ILE A 14 -4.53 -2.68 0.82
C ILE A 14 -5.46 -1.48 0.62
N ILE A 15 -5.42 -0.89 -0.57
CA ILE A 15 -6.26 0.26 -0.95
C ILE A 15 -7.18 -0.13 -2.10
N VAL A 16 -8.31 0.56 -2.22
CA VAL A 16 -9.27 0.36 -3.31
C VAL A 16 -8.60 0.63 -4.66
N GLU A 17 -8.75 -0.30 -5.60
CA GLU A 17 -8.25 -0.16 -6.98
C GLU A 17 -8.97 0.98 -7.70
N LYS A 18 -8.21 1.98 -8.16
CA LYS A 18 -8.72 3.16 -8.89
C LYS A 18 -8.03 3.34 -10.25
N GLY A 19 -7.34 2.32 -10.75
CA GLY A 19 -6.51 2.38 -11.95
C GLY A 19 -5.19 3.10 -11.66
N TYR A 20 -4.86 4.12 -12.45
CA TYR A 20 -3.60 4.84 -12.36
C TYR A 20 -3.63 5.90 -11.24
N LEU A 21 -3.72 5.46 -9.98
CA LEU A 21 -3.78 6.34 -8.81
C LEU A 21 -2.46 7.11 -8.63
N GLY A 22 -2.47 8.37 -9.06
CA GLY A 22 -1.35 9.30 -8.96
C GLY A 22 -1.55 10.46 -7.97
N HIS A 23 -2.61 10.47 -7.17
CA HIS A 23 -2.87 11.55 -6.21
C HIS A 23 -3.19 10.99 -4.81
N PRO A 24 -2.58 11.51 -3.73
CA PRO A 24 -2.76 10.97 -2.38
C PRO A 24 -4.21 11.02 -1.90
N ASP A 25 -5.00 12.02 -2.30
CA ASP A 25 -6.42 12.13 -1.92
C ASP A 25 -7.30 10.97 -2.43
N GLY A 26 -6.81 10.19 -3.38
CA GLY A 26 -7.50 8.99 -3.85
C GLY A 26 -7.22 7.75 -3.01
N VAL A 27 -6.30 7.81 -2.03
CA VAL A 27 -6.03 6.69 -1.12
C VAL A 27 -7.27 6.42 -0.28
N GLU A 28 -7.75 5.17 -0.35
CA GLU A 28 -8.92 4.70 0.37
C GLU A 28 -8.63 3.26 0.78
N MET A 29 -8.61 3.00 2.07
CA MET A 29 -8.30 1.67 2.61
C MET A 29 -9.42 0.69 2.28
N ILE A 30 -9.05 -0.55 1.94
CA ILE A 30 -10.02 -1.64 1.86
C ILE A 30 -10.46 -2.02 3.28
N ASP A 31 -11.77 -2.20 3.48
CA ASP A 31 -12.33 -2.65 4.74
C ASP A 31 -11.65 -3.96 5.21
N GLY A 32 -11.12 -3.96 6.44
CA GLY A 32 -10.43 -5.13 7.01
C GLY A 32 -8.93 -5.23 6.64
N ALA A 33 -8.43 -4.41 5.72
CA ALA A 33 -7.02 -4.50 5.30
C ALA A 33 -6.06 -4.16 6.44
N VAL A 34 -6.36 -3.10 7.21
CA VAL A 34 -5.54 -2.71 8.37
C VAL A 34 -5.50 -3.84 9.39
N GLU A 35 -6.67 -4.38 9.75
CA GLU A 35 -6.81 -5.43 10.76
C GLU A 35 -6.07 -6.70 10.33
N ALA A 36 -6.14 -7.06 9.05
CA ALA A 36 -5.40 -8.19 8.50
C ALA A 36 -3.88 -7.98 8.55
N LEU A 37 -3.39 -6.80 8.18
CA LEU A 37 -1.96 -6.45 8.26
C LEU A 37 -1.48 -6.45 9.72
N GLY A 38 -2.26 -5.89 10.65
CA GLY A 38 -1.99 -5.93 12.08
C GLY A 38 -1.91 -7.35 12.63
N ALA A 39 -2.83 -8.25 12.23
CA ALA A 39 -2.82 -9.65 12.61
C ALA A 39 -1.56 -10.39 12.10
N LEU A 40 -1.11 -10.09 10.88
CA LEU A 40 0.13 -10.64 10.32
C LEU A 40 1.37 -10.14 11.08
N GLN A 41 1.41 -8.85 11.42
CA GLN A 41 2.49 -8.27 12.21
C GLN A 41 2.54 -8.90 13.61
N ALA A 42 1.39 -9.04 14.28
CA ALA A 42 1.27 -9.69 15.59
C ALA A 42 1.70 -11.18 15.56
N ALA A 43 1.49 -11.87 14.44
CA ALA A 43 1.99 -13.23 14.20
C ALA A 43 3.50 -13.31 13.91
N GLY A 44 4.21 -12.18 13.89
CA GLY A 44 5.66 -12.09 13.69
C GLY A 44 6.10 -12.13 12.24
N PHE A 45 5.23 -11.73 11.30
CA PHE A 45 5.60 -11.55 9.90
C PHE A 45 6.10 -10.12 9.63
N VAL A 46 7.07 -10.03 8.71
CA VAL A 46 7.39 -8.77 8.04
C VAL A 46 6.43 -8.58 6.88
N ILE A 47 5.83 -7.42 6.78
CA ILE A 47 4.98 -7.05 5.65
C ILE A 47 5.86 -6.35 4.61
N VAL A 48 5.83 -6.82 3.38
CA VAL A 48 6.55 -6.23 2.25
C VAL A 48 5.53 -5.91 1.16
N VAL A 49 5.32 -4.61 0.92
CA VAL A 49 4.45 -4.17 -0.17
C VAL A 49 5.19 -4.28 -1.49
N VAL A 50 4.59 -4.97 -2.47
CA VAL A 50 5.12 -5.15 -3.82
C VAL A 50 4.02 -4.77 -4.80
N THR A 51 4.22 -3.69 -5.56
CA THR A 51 3.20 -3.16 -6.47
C THR A 51 3.79 -2.80 -7.83
N ASN A 52 3.02 -3.03 -8.89
CA ASN A 52 3.36 -2.59 -10.24
C ASN A 52 2.74 -1.21 -10.51
N GLN A 53 3.54 -0.25 -10.96
CA GLN A 53 3.13 1.15 -11.18
C GLN A 53 3.35 1.56 -12.64
N ALA A 54 2.69 0.84 -13.55
CA ALA A 54 2.80 1.04 -15.00
C ALA A 54 2.35 2.45 -15.44
N GLY A 55 1.54 3.14 -14.64
CA GLY A 55 1.12 4.51 -14.92
C GLY A 55 2.27 5.50 -15.04
N ILE A 56 3.40 5.23 -14.39
CA ILE A 56 4.64 6.02 -14.56
C ILE A 56 5.18 5.87 -15.98
N ALA A 57 5.27 4.63 -16.49
CA ALA A 57 5.76 4.37 -17.84
C ALA A 57 4.81 4.91 -18.92
N HIS A 58 3.51 4.95 -18.64
CA HIS A 58 2.50 5.52 -19.52
C HIS A 58 2.34 7.04 -19.41
N GLY A 59 3.03 7.70 -18.47
CA GLY A 59 2.98 9.15 -18.28
C GLY A 59 1.69 9.67 -17.63
N PHE A 60 0.94 8.81 -16.93
CA PHE A 60 -0.27 9.21 -16.20
C PHE A 60 0.05 9.94 -14.89
N TYR A 61 1.19 9.63 -14.27
CA TYR A 61 1.71 10.31 -13.08
C TYR A 61 3.24 10.14 -12.99
N SER A 62 3.89 11.03 -12.25
CA SER A 62 5.34 11.02 -12.03
C SER A 62 5.74 10.05 -10.90
N ARG A 63 7.06 9.85 -10.71
CA ARG A 63 7.55 9.07 -9.57
C ARG A 63 7.28 9.80 -8.26
N GLU A 64 7.33 11.12 -8.29
CA GLU A 64 7.07 12.02 -7.16
C GLU A 64 5.60 11.93 -6.74
N ASP A 65 4.68 11.89 -7.71
CA ASP A 65 3.25 11.67 -7.47
C ASP A 65 3.00 10.31 -6.79
N TYR A 66 3.65 9.25 -7.29
CA TYR A 66 3.60 7.94 -6.63
C TYR A 66 4.15 7.97 -5.20
N GLN A 67 5.24 8.71 -4.95
CA GLN A 67 5.80 8.85 -3.62
C GLN A 67 4.82 9.54 -2.67
N ALA A 68 4.07 10.54 -3.13
CA ALA A 68 3.02 11.17 -2.33
C ALA A 68 1.90 10.19 -1.97
N VAL A 69 1.45 9.35 -2.92
CA VAL A 69 0.48 8.27 -2.66
C VAL A 69 1.03 7.26 -1.65
N ALA A 70 2.30 6.86 -1.80
CA ALA A 70 2.94 5.91 -0.89
C ALA A 70 3.08 6.46 0.53
N LEU A 71 3.42 7.75 0.67
CA LEU A 71 3.47 8.42 1.97
C LEU A 71 2.09 8.48 2.61
N ARG A 72 1.06 8.85 1.86
CA ARG A 72 -0.32 8.87 2.37
C ARG A 72 -0.76 7.49 2.85
N LEU A 73 -0.41 6.41 2.14
CA LEU A 73 -0.69 5.06 2.61
C LEU A 73 -0.02 4.74 3.95
N VAL A 74 1.25 5.15 4.14
CA VAL A 74 1.94 4.98 5.43
C VAL A 74 1.24 5.74 6.54
N GLU A 75 0.83 6.99 6.29
CA GLU A 75 0.08 7.80 7.25
C GLU A 75 -1.24 7.14 7.66
N GLU A 76 -2.01 6.60 6.71
CA GLU A 76 -3.26 5.88 7.01
C GLU A 76 -3.01 4.63 7.89
N LEU A 77 -1.93 3.90 7.64
CA LEU A 77 -1.55 2.74 8.44
C LEU A 77 -1.10 3.14 9.86
N GLU A 78 -0.33 4.23 10.00
CA GLU A 78 0.11 4.73 11.31
C GLU A 78 -1.05 5.27 12.16
N VAL A 79 -2.04 5.91 11.53
CA VAL A 79 -3.26 6.39 12.22
C VAL A 79 -4.10 5.21 12.72
N ALA A 80 -4.09 4.09 12.01
CA ALA A 80 -4.92 2.95 12.32
C ALA A 80 -4.35 2.01 13.41
N GLY A 81 -3.08 2.18 13.79
CA GLY A 81 -2.44 1.53 14.95
C GLY A 81 -1.38 0.48 14.60
#